data_AF-A0A7Z0TUT8-F1
#
_entry.id   AF-A0A7Z0TUT8-F1
#
_cell.length_a   1.000
_cell.length_b   1.000
_cell.length_c   1.000
_cell.angle_alpha   90.00
_cell.angle_beta   90.00
_cell.angle_gamma   90.00
#
_symmetry.space_group_name_H-M   'P 1'
#
loop_
_entity.id
_entity.type
_entity.pdbx_description
1 polymer ?
#
loop_
_entity_poly.entity_id
_entity_poly.type
_entity_poly.pdbx_seq_one_letter_code
_entity_poly.pdbx_strand_id
1 'polypeptide(L)'
;MATRFSLGAFAGRFEETRLGAVREAVGEGTIRHQGDAGDSIYWLCYRRAQHRLWVVSSGEMGGPDHLVTEIVEELTEKDAGVSADCAIIPEKFSPVVLDSKLHLGMSRQEVITALGPPSKSEAAQIVYSHEGKLADGFDETAWLILGFGEDKLVSMRGGKTTTN
;
A
#
# COMPACT_ATOMS: atom_id res chain seq x y z
N MET A 1 -3.96 -11.48 5.80
CA MET A 1 -4.13 -10.64 4.59
C MET A 1 -3.39 -9.33 4.80
N ALA A 2 -2.97 -8.63 3.73
CA ALA A 2 -2.15 -7.41 3.76
C ALA A 2 -1.02 -7.50 4.80
N THR A 3 -0.23 -8.57 4.71
CA THR A 3 0.85 -8.88 5.65
C THR A 3 2.22 -8.51 5.12
N ARG A 4 2.37 -8.48 3.79
CA ARG A 4 3.65 -8.23 3.12
C ARG A 4 3.44 -7.34 1.90
N PHE A 5 4.48 -6.61 1.56
CA PHE A 5 4.58 -5.90 0.29
C PHE A 5 5.98 -6.08 -0.30
N SER A 6 6.13 -5.83 -1.60
CA SER A 6 7.44 -5.68 -2.21
C SER A 6 7.45 -4.55 -3.22
N LEU A 7 8.60 -3.90 -3.34
CA LEU A 7 8.93 -2.92 -4.36
C LEU A 7 10.09 -3.53 -5.17
N GLY A 8 9.78 -4.22 -6.27
CA GLY A 8 10.76 -5.07 -6.95
C GLY A 8 11.38 -6.09 -5.98
N ALA A 9 12.70 -6.05 -5.80
CA ALA A 9 13.42 -6.95 -4.89
C ALA A 9 13.38 -6.54 -3.40
N PHE A 10 12.97 -5.31 -3.08
CA PHE A 10 12.82 -4.88 -1.68
C PHE A 10 11.56 -5.50 -1.10
N ALA A 11 11.71 -6.34 -0.08
CA ALA A 11 10.59 -6.98 0.62
C ALA A 11 10.32 -6.30 1.96
N GLY A 12 9.05 -6.02 2.23
CA GLY A 12 8.59 -5.39 3.46
C GLY A 12 7.39 -6.10 4.06
N ARG A 13 7.11 -5.74 5.31
CA ARG A 13 6.02 -6.24 6.14
C ARG A 13 5.32 -5.05 6.81
N PHE A 14 4.00 -5.05 6.79
CA PHE A 14 3.21 -4.03 7.46
C PHE A 14 3.44 -4.12 8.98
N GLU A 15 3.49 -2.96 9.65
CA GLU A 15 3.77 -2.83 11.09
C GLU A 15 5.12 -3.40 11.54
N GLU A 16 6.05 -3.63 10.61
CA GLU A 16 7.42 -4.09 10.91
C GLU A 16 8.47 -3.31 10.12
N THR A 17 8.18 -2.95 8.87
CA THR A 17 9.11 -2.20 8.02
C THR A 17 8.99 -0.71 8.30
N ARG A 18 10.12 -0.04 8.56
CA ARG A 18 10.17 1.42 8.76
C ARG A 18 10.04 2.18 7.44
N LEU A 19 9.34 3.32 7.44
CA LEU A 19 9.35 4.25 6.30
C LEU A 19 10.77 4.68 5.93
N GLY A 20 11.62 4.92 6.94
CA GLY A 20 13.04 5.27 6.72
C GLY A 20 13.79 4.22 5.89
N ALA A 21 13.56 2.93 6.16
CA ALA A 21 14.21 1.84 5.42
C ALA A 21 13.77 1.79 3.95
N VAL A 22 12.50 2.09 3.67
CA VAL A 22 11.99 2.18 2.29
C VAL A 22 12.67 3.34 1.55
N ARG A 23 12.74 4.52 2.18
CA ARG A 23 13.44 5.69 1.62
C ARG A 23 14.91 5.40 1.35
N GLU A 24 15.61 4.79 2.30
CA GLU A 24 17.03 4.44 2.17
C GLU A 24 17.26 3.43 1.04
N ALA A 25 16.40 2.41 0.92
CA ALA A 25 16.49 1.43 -0.15
C ALA A 25 16.27 2.06 -1.52
N VAL A 26 15.26 2.92 -1.66
CA VAL A 26 14.97 3.63 -2.90
C VAL A 26 16.08 4.63 -3.25
N GLY A 27 16.66 5.27 -2.24
CA GLY A 27 17.73 6.28 -2.36
C GLY A 27 17.22 7.69 -2.67
N GLU A 28 15.91 7.86 -2.79
CA GLU A 28 15.24 9.11 -3.17
C GLU A 28 13.96 9.31 -2.37
N GLY A 29 13.48 10.56 -2.34
CA GLY A 29 12.23 10.91 -1.67
C GLY A 29 12.39 11.49 -0.27
N THR A 30 11.33 12.17 0.16
CA THR A 30 11.22 12.82 1.47
C THR A 30 10.02 12.25 2.20
N ILE A 31 10.20 11.87 3.46
CA ILE A 31 9.08 11.52 4.33
C ILE A 31 8.31 12.82 4.60
N ARG A 32 7.11 12.91 4.05
CA ARG A 32 6.15 13.99 4.28
C ARG A 32 5.34 13.67 5.52
N HIS A 33 4.76 14.71 6.10
CA HIS A 33 3.97 14.65 7.32
C HIS A 33 2.78 15.62 7.23
N GLN A 34 1.64 15.21 7.78
CA GLN A 34 0.45 16.04 7.98
C GLN A 34 -0.27 15.58 9.24
N GLY A 35 -1.00 16.50 9.88
CA GLY A 35 -1.75 16.23 11.10
C GLY A 35 -0.95 16.51 12.35
N ASP A 36 -1.52 16.13 13.49
CA ASP A 36 -0.89 16.24 14.81
C ASP A 36 -1.40 15.09 15.70
N ALA A 37 -0.61 14.71 16.71
CA ALA A 37 -0.92 13.65 17.66
C ALA A 37 -1.44 12.36 16.98
N GLY A 38 -2.64 11.90 17.35
CA GLY A 38 -3.24 10.66 16.83
C GLY A 38 -3.65 10.73 15.35
N ASP A 39 -3.87 11.93 14.81
CA ASP A 39 -4.22 12.14 13.40
C ASP A 39 -2.99 12.40 12.52
N SER A 40 -1.79 12.22 13.07
CA SER A 40 -0.54 12.36 12.33
C SER A 40 -0.45 11.27 11.25
N ILE A 41 -0.03 11.64 10.04
CA ILE A 41 0.20 10.72 8.93
C ILE A 41 1.56 11.07 8.33
N TYR A 42 2.41 10.05 8.20
CA TYR A 42 3.69 10.14 7.53
C TYR A 42 3.65 9.34 6.23
N TRP A 43 4.26 9.85 5.17
CA TRP A 43 4.30 9.11 3.92
C TRP A 43 5.49 9.43 3.03
N LEU A 44 5.88 8.45 2.22
CA LEU A 44 6.69 8.65 1.03
C LEU A 44 5.77 8.71 -0.19
N CYS A 45 6.03 9.62 -1.12
CA CYS A 45 5.35 9.66 -2.41
C CYS A 45 6.34 9.44 -3.56
N TYR A 46 5.98 8.50 -4.42
CA TYR A 46 6.75 8.12 -5.58
C TYR A 46 5.91 8.16 -6.86
N ARG A 47 6.58 8.38 -7.99
CA ARG A 47 5.98 8.31 -9.32
C ARG A 47 6.87 7.60 -10.33
N ARG A 48 6.25 6.93 -11.29
CA ARG A 48 6.92 6.28 -12.44
C ARG A 48 5.94 6.14 -13.59
N ALA A 49 6.18 6.84 -14.70
CA ALA A 49 5.23 6.92 -15.82
C ALA A 49 3.81 7.30 -15.32
N GLN A 50 2.81 6.47 -15.57
CA GLN A 50 1.44 6.61 -15.08
C GLN A 50 1.22 6.05 -13.66
N HIS A 51 2.23 5.49 -13.00
CA HIS A 51 2.09 4.96 -11.65
C HIS A 51 2.35 6.05 -10.61
N ARG A 52 1.48 6.11 -9.61
CA ARG A 52 1.72 6.83 -8.36
C ARG A 52 1.67 5.85 -7.19
N LEU A 53 2.63 5.97 -6.30
CA LEU A 53 2.80 5.10 -5.15
C LEU A 53 2.94 5.95 -3.87
N TRP A 54 2.16 5.59 -2.86
CA TRP A 54 2.33 6.07 -1.49
C TRP A 54 2.68 4.92 -0.58
N VAL A 55 3.67 5.16 0.28
CA VAL A 55 4.03 4.28 1.40
C VAL A 55 3.73 5.06 2.66
N VAL A 56 2.78 4.58 3.44
CA VAL A 56 2.12 5.36 4.50
C VAL A 56 2.39 4.71 5.85
N SER A 57 2.59 5.57 6.84
CA SER A 57 2.61 5.23 8.26
C SER A 57 1.59 6.13 8.95
N SER A 58 0.54 5.52 9.50
CA SER A 58 -0.36 6.20 10.43
C SER A 58 0.41 6.54 11.71
N GLY A 59 0.20 7.72 12.29
CA GLY A 59 1.01 8.22 13.40
C GLY A 59 0.91 7.37 14.65
N GLU A 60 -0.32 7.10 15.11
CA GLU A 60 -0.54 6.23 16.27
C GLU A 60 -0.08 4.80 15.98
N MET A 61 -0.51 4.25 14.85
CA MET A 61 -0.32 2.83 14.52
C MET A 61 1.10 2.49 14.05
N GLY A 62 1.76 3.43 13.39
CA GLY A 62 3.14 3.31 12.94
C GLY A 62 4.16 3.54 14.04
N GLY A 63 3.72 4.09 15.18
CA GLY A 63 4.55 4.34 16.35
C GLY A 63 5.73 5.29 16.08
N PRO A 64 6.65 5.41 17.05
CA PRO A 64 7.79 6.35 16.96
C PRO A 64 8.78 5.99 15.83
N ASP A 65 8.71 4.75 15.32
CA ASP A 65 9.57 4.25 14.26
C ASP A 65 8.98 4.47 12.84
N HIS A 66 7.77 5.05 12.75
CA HIS A 66 7.03 5.26 11.52
C HIS A 66 6.94 3.97 10.66
N LEU A 67 6.45 2.90 11.25
CA LEU A 67 6.25 1.62 10.58
C LEU A 67 5.19 1.75 9.48
N VAL A 68 5.43 1.10 8.36
CA VAL A 68 4.53 1.11 7.20
C VAL A 68 3.24 0.40 7.60
N THR A 69 2.14 1.13 7.58
CA THR A 69 0.79 0.61 7.88
C THR A 69 -0.04 0.46 6.61
N GLU A 70 0.32 1.15 5.53
CA GLU A 70 -0.42 1.11 4.27
C GLU A 70 0.46 1.36 3.04
N ILE A 71 0.13 0.70 1.93
CA ILE A 71 0.65 0.92 0.59
C ILE A 71 -0.52 1.26 -0.33
N VAL A 72 -0.37 2.32 -1.11
CA VAL A 72 -1.33 2.70 -2.15
C VAL A 72 -0.59 2.80 -3.48
N GLU A 73 -1.01 2.06 -4.50
CA GLU A 73 -0.54 2.23 -5.88
C GLU A 73 -1.73 2.46 -6.81
N GLU A 74 -1.64 3.45 -7.70
CA GLU A 74 -2.67 3.73 -8.69
C GLU A 74 -2.07 4.09 -10.06
N LEU A 75 -2.81 3.78 -11.12
CA LEU A 75 -2.60 4.33 -12.45
C LEU A 75 -3.30 5.69 -12.55
N THR A 76 -2.57 6.69 -13.00
CA THR A 76 -3.08 8.04 -13.28
C THR A 76 -3.39 8.19 -14.77
N GLU A 77 -4.51 8.83 -15.12
CA GLU A 77 -4.95 9.01 -16.52
C GLU A 77 -3.93 9.73 -17.41
N LYS A 78 -3.13 10.62 -16.82
CA LYS A 78 -2.00 11.30 -17.47
C LYS A 78 -0.72 10.83 -16.81
N ASP A 79 0.41 10.91 -17.52
CA ASP A 79 1.71 10.69 -16.91
C ASP A 79 1.79 11.49 -15.61
N ALA A 80 2.16 10.80 -14.52
CA ALA A 80 2.29 11.39 -13.19
C ALA A 80 3.38 12.49 -13.12
N GLY A 81 4.05 12.76 -14.25
CA GLY A 81 5.04 13.82 -14.46
C GLY A 81 4.56 15.25 -14.17
N VAL A 82 3.28 15.47 -13.87
CA VAL A 82 2.74 16.80 -13.53
C VAL A 82 2.60 17.05 -12.01
N SER A 83 2.63 16.03 -11.15
CA SER A 83 2.76 16.30 -9.69
C SER A 83 4.24 16.48 -9.35
N ALA A 84 4.71 17.72 -9.34
CA ALA A 84 6.09 18.08 -9.01
C ALA A 84 6.56 17.61 -7.62
N ASP A 85 5.64 17.08 -6.80
CA ASP A 85 5.85 16.76 -5.39
C ASP A 85 6.32 15.32 -5.08
N CYS A 86 6.21 14.38 -6.01
CA CYS A 86 6.58 12.98 -5.76
C CYS A 86 7.91 12.63 -6.41
N ALA A 87 8.77 11.91 -5.68
CA ALA A 87 10.08 11.50 -6.18
C ALA A 87 9.95 10.45 -7.29
N ILE A 88 10.87 10.45 -8.25
CA ILE A 88 10.89 9.41 -9.28
C ILE A 88 11.40 8.12 -8.64
N ILE A 89 10.62 7.05 -8.70
CA ILE A 89 11.07 5.73 -8.24
C ILE A 89 11.74 4.97 -9.40
N PRO A 90 12.96 4.43 -9.22
CA PRO A 90 13.63 3.66 -10.27
C PRO A 90 12.87 2.39 -10.69
N GLU A 91 13.00 1.99 -11.96
CA GLU A 91 12.35 0.80 -12.54
C GLU A 91 12.62 -0.50 -11.77
N LYS A 92 13.79 -0.64 -11.13
CA LYS A 92 14.15 -1.84 -10.33
C LYS A 92 13.23 -2.10 -9.13
N PHE A 93 12.42 -1.12 -8.73
CA PHE A 93 11.41 -1.23 -7.68
C PHE A 93 10.00 -1.55 -8.23
N SER A 94 9.90 -1.86 -9.52
CA SER A 94 8.72 -2.41 -10.16
C SER A 94 8.80 -3.94 -10.22
N PRO A 95 7.66 -4.66 -10.14
CA PRO A 95 6.35 -4.17 -9.75
C PRO A 95 6.25 -3.91 -8.25
N VAL A 96 5.24 -3.12 -7.85
CA VAL A 96 4.75 -3.16 -6.47
C VAL A 96 3.86 -4.39 -6.33
N VAL A 97 4.12 -5.20 -5.31
CA VAL A 97 3.33 -6.42 -5.06
C VAL A 97 2.78 -6.42 -3.64
N LEU A 98 1.49 -6.69 -3.48
CA LEU A 98 0.87 -6.92 -2.16
C LEU A 98 0.62 -8.41 -1.94
N ASP A 99 0.90 -8.88 -0.72
CA ASP A 99 0.74 -10.28 -0.29
C ASP A 99 1.40 -11.31 -1.23
N SER A 100 2.48 -10.91 -1.90
CA SER A 100 3.23 -11.73 -2.88
C SER A 100 2.42 -12.18 -4.11
N LYS A 101 1.24 -11.59 -4.35
CA LYS A 101 0.30 -12.03 -5.38
C LYS A 101 -0.24 -10.90 -6.25
N LEU A 102 -0.52 -9.75 -5.66
CA LEU A 102 -1.29 -8.69 -6.30
C LEU A 102 -0.40 -7.63 -6.89
N HIS A 103 -0.60 -7.31 -8.15
CA HIS A 103 0.01 -6.17 -8.82
C HIS A 103 -0.98 -5.54 -9.80
N LEU A 104 -0.78 -4.26 -10.15
CA LEU A 104 -1.59 -3.60 -11.17
C LEU A 104 -1.56 -4.36 -12.51
N GLY A 105 -2.68 -4.30 -13.24
CA GLY A 105 -2.87 -4.98 -14.53
C GLY A 105 -3.45 -6.40 -14.45
N MET A 106 -3.56 -7.00 -13.26
CA MET A 106 -4.33 -8.24 -13.07
C MET A 106 -5.79 -8.03 -13.44
N SER A 107 -6.41 -9.02 -14.07
CA SER A 107 -7.86 -9.06 -14.26
C SER A 107 -8.60 -9.30 -12.95
N ARG A 108 -9.89 -8.96 -12.90
CA ARG A 108 -10.72 -9.26 -11.74
C ARG A 108 -10.72 -10.75 -11.38
N GLN A 109 -10.78 -11.61 -12.40
CA GLN A 109 -10.78 -13.06 -12.19
C GLN A 109 -9.44 -13.56 -11.63
N GLU A 110 -8.31 -13.05 -12.12
CA GLU A 110 -6.99 -13.40 -11.57
C GLU A 110 -6.86 -13.03 -10.10
N VAL A 111 -7.37 -11.86 -9.70
CA VAL A 111 -7.37 -11.43 -8.30
C VAL A 111 -8.21 -12.35 -7.43
N ILE A 112 -9.43 -12.68 -7.85
CA ILE A 112 -10.33 -13.58 -7.11
C ILE A 112 -9.71 -14.99 -7.00
N THR A 113 -9.08 -15.48 -8.06
CA THR A 113 -8.37 -16.77 -8.03
C THR A 113 -7.19 -16.74 -7.06
N ALA A 114 -6.46 -15.62 -6.98
CA ALA A 114 -5.29 -15.49 -6.12
C ALA A 114 -5.63 -15.36 -4.62
N LEU A 115 -6.71 -14.65 -4.28
CA LEU A 115 -7.09 -14.29 -2.91
C LEU A 115 -8.28 -15.07 -2.36
N GLY A 116 -9.07 -15.71 -3.23
CA GLY A 116 -10.38 -16.24 -2.88
C GLY A 116 -11.50 -15.19 -3.01
N PRO A 117 -12.72 -15.52 -2.54
CA PRO A 117 -13.86 -14.61 -2.63
C PRO A 117 -13.64 -13.35 -1.78
N PRO A 118 -13.98 -12.16 -2.31
CA PRO A 118 -13.86 -10.90 -1.55
C PRO A 118 -14.94 -10.77 -0.48
N SER A 119 -14.66 -9.93 0.53
CA SER A 119 -15.63 -9.54 1.56
C SER A 119 -16.77 -8.69 0.99
N LYS A 120 -16.46 -7.81 0.02
CA LYS A 120 -17.43 -7.03 -0.76
C LYS A 120 -17.00 -6.94 -2.22
N SER A 121 -17.97 -6.92 -3.13
CA SER A 121 -17.72 -6.90 -4.58
C SER A 121 -18.74 -6.01 -5.29
N GLU A 122 -18.27 -4.96 -5.94
CA GLU A 122 -19.03 -4.01 -6.74
C GLU A 122 -18.44 -3.88 -8.15
N ALA A 123 -19.14 -3.27 -9.10
CA ALA A 123 -18.69 -3.23 -10.49
C ALA A 123 -17.25 -2.69 -10.66
N ALA A 124 -16.93 -1.56 -10.02
CA ALA A 124 -15.62 -0.90 -10.14
C ALA A 124 -14.63 -1.26 -9.02
N GLN A 125 -15.03 -2.01 -8.00
CA GLN A 125 -14.20 -2.23 -6.81
C GLN A 125 -14.46 -3.60 -6.18
N ILE A 126 -13.42 -4.23 -5.63
CA ILE A 126 -13.58 -5.29 -4.63
C ILE A 126 -12.83 -4.94 -3.36
N VAL A 127 -13.37 -5.39 -2.24
CA VAL A 127 -12.81 -5.19 -0.92
C VAL A 127 -12.61 -6.54 -0.25
N TYR A 128 -11.41 -6.76 0.25
CA TYR A 128 -11.15 -7.78 1.24
C TYR A 128 -10.89 -7.10 2.58
N SER A 129 -11.57 -7.55 3.61
CA SER A 129 -11.39 -7.07 4.97
C SER A 129 -11.22 -8.24 5.93
N HIS A 130 -10.33 -8.07 6.90
CA HIS A 130 -10.12 -8.99 8.01
C HIS A 130 -10.16 -8.18 9.30
N GLU A 131 -10.92 -8.67 10.27
CA GLU A 131 -10.93 -8.21 11.65
C GLU A 131 -10.71 -9.44 12.53
N GLY A 132 -9.83 -9.33 13.52
CA GLY A 132 -9.44 -10.43 14.37
C GLY A 132 -8.83 -9.96 15.68
N LYS A 133 -8.47 -10.93 16.52
CA LYS A 133 -7.72 -10.69 17.77
C LYS A 133 -6.39 -11.42 17.73
N LEU A 134 -5.34 -10.72 18.11
CA LEU A 134 -4.02 -11.31 18.34
C LEU A 134 -3.98 -12.07 19.67
N ALA A 135 -2.96 -12.92 19.83
CA ALA A 135 -2.83 -13.80 21.00
C ALA A 135 -2.66 -13.05 22.33
N ASP A 136 -2.15 -11.83 22.26
CA ASP A 136 -1.95 -10.88 23.36
C ASP A 136 -3.17 -9.99 23.62
N GLY A 137 -4.26 -10.15 22.86
CA GLY A 137 -5.56 -9.53 23.09
C GLY A 137 -5.87 -8.29 22.24
N PHE A 138 -4.88 -7.77 21.52
CA PHE A 138 -5.02 -6.63 20.61
C PHE A 138 -5.92 -6.96 19.42
N ASP A 139 -6.65 -5.98 18.94
CA ASP A 139 -7.47 -6.07 17.73
C ASP A 139 -6.60 -5.87 16.49
N GLU A 140 -6.69 -6.80 15.54
CA GLU A 140 -6.04 -6.73 14.24
C GLU A 140 -7.06 -6.38 13.17
N THR A 141 -6.78 -5.35 12.38
CA THR A 141 -7.54 -5.04 11.17
C THR A 141 -6.61 -5.03 9.96
N ALA A 142 -7.01 -5.71 8.89
CA ALA A 142 -6.29 -5.71 7.61
C ALA A 142 -7.26 -5.55 6.44
N TRP A 143 -6.84 -4.82 5.40
CA TRP A 143 -7.68 -4.54 4.25
C TRP A 143 -6.91 -4.59 2.93
N LEU A 144 -7.64 -4.92 1.87
CA LEU A 144 -7.28 -4.68 0.48
C LEU A 144 -8.49 -4.04 -0.21
N ILE A 145 -8.32 -2.84 -0.72
CA ILE A 145 -9.32 -2.12 -1.52
C ILE A 145 -8.75 -2.01 -2.92
N LEU A 146 -9.43 -2.63 -3.89
CA LEU A 146 -8.90 -2.88 -5.23
C LEU A 146 -9.86 -2.30 -6.27
N GLY A 147 -9.38 -1.34 -7.06
CA GLY A 147 -10.15 -0.63 -8.08
C GLY A 147 -9.89 -1.14 -9.49
N PHE A 148 -10.94 -1.31 -10.29
CA PHE A 148 -10.86 -1.85 -11.65
C PHE A 148 -11.33 -0.85 -12.71
N GLY A 149 -10.60 -0.78 -13.82
CA GLY A 149 -10.99 -0.10 -15.05
C GLY A 149 -10.81 -1.06 -16.23
N GLU A 150 -11.83 -1.20 -17.09
CA GLU A 150 -11.81 -2.13 -18.24
C GLU A 150 -11.38 -3.58 -17.85
N ASP A 151 -11.90 -4.07 -16.71
CA ASP A 151 -11.56 -5.37 -16.09
C ASP A 151 -10.10 -5.50 -15.59
N LYS A 152 -9.30 -4.44 -15.63
CA LYS A 152 -7.92 -4.43 -15.14
C LYS A 152 -7.81 -3.73 -13.80
N LEU A 153 -7.01 -4.29 -12.90
CA LEU A 153 -6.67 -3.70 -11.61
C LEU A 153 -5.83 -2.44 -11.86
N VAL A 154 -6.41 -1.27 -11.58
CA VAL A 154 -5.80 0.04 -11.82
C VAL A 154 -5.47 0.79 -10.52
N SER A 155 -6.00 0.33 -9.39
CA SER A 155 -5.67 0.87 -8.07
C SER A 155 -5.65 -0.23 -7.02
N MET A 156 -4.66 -0.20 -6.14
CA MET A 156 -4.53 -1.08 -4.99
C MET A 156 -4.25 -0.24 -3.75
N ARG A 157 -5.03 -0.46 -2.71
CA ARG A 157 -4.77 0.06 -1.36
C ARG A 157 -4.78 -1.11 -0.39
N GLY A 158 -3.62 -1.40 0.21
CA GLY A 158 -3.48 -2.48 1.18
C GLY A 158 -2.86 -1.98 2.46
N GLY A 159 -3.42 -2.39 3.59
CA GLY A 159 -2.94 -1.96 4.89
C GLY A 159 -3.32 -2.91 6.02
N LYS A 160 -2.64 -2.69 7.14
CA LYS A 160 -2.82 -3.43 8.38
C LYS A 160 -2.53 -2.51 9.57
N THR A 161 -3.35 -2.62 10.62
CA THR A 161 -3.18 -1.92 11.89
C THR A 161 -3.59 -2.80 13.07
N THR A 162 -2.87 -2.69 14.19
CA THR A 162 -3.11 -3.43 15.44
C THR A 162 -3.44 -2.47 16.60
N THR A 163 -4.69 -2.42 17.05
CA THR A 163 -5.17 -1.51 18.11
C THR A 163 -5.43 -2.23 19.44
N ASN A 164 -5.53 -1.48 20.54
CA ASN A 164 -5.97 -2.00 21.84
C ASN A 164 -7.44 -2.43 21.84
#